data_AF-A0A9N8WEW7-F1
#
_entry.id   AF-A0A9N8WEW7-F1
#
_cell.length_a   1.000
_cell.length_b   1.000
_cell.length_c   1.000
_cell.angle_alpha   90.00
_cell.angle_beta   90.00
_cell.angle_gamma   90.00
#
_symmetry.space_group_name_H-M   'P 1'
#
loop_
_entity.id
_entity.type
_entity.pdbx_description
1 polymer ?
#
loop_
_entity_poly.entity_id
_entity_poly.type
_entity_poly.pdbx_seq_one_letter_code
_entity_poly.pdbx_strand_id
1 'polypeptide(L)'
;MRALVFQWNPAGFNDVAAAPGLRNGVAGQNLAAIITNLTENGATNYGNIVFTFRNGYAIGDWIRQMRVNIPWAINQDGVPNVITTAIRINRITECETGTPSTAFDLEAFDGIFR
;
A
#
# COMPACT_ATOMS: atom_id res chain seq x y z
N MET A 1 6.93 -13.85 6.53
CA MET A 1 6.27 -13.09 5.46
C MET A 1 5.11 -12.31 6.07
N ARG A 2 4.99 -11.03 5.71
CA ARG A 2 3.82 -10.19 5.98
C ARG A 2 3.35 -9.64 4.65
N ALA A 3 2.06 -9.51 4.43
CA ALA A 3 1.54 -8.99 3.16
C ALA A 3 0.63 -7.80 3.41
N LEU A 4 0.62 -6.88 2.46
CA LEU A 4 -0.40 -5.84 2.33
C LEU A 4 -1.20 -6.11 1.07
N VAL A 5 -2.51 -5.99 1.16
CA VAL A 5 -3.45 -6.06 0.04
C VAL A 5 -4.04 -4.67 -0.13
N PHE A 6 -3.94 -4.10 -1.33
CA PHE A 6 -4.46 -2.78 -1.63
C PHE A 6 -5.71 -2.87 -2.50
N GLN A 7 -6.75 -2.16 -2.08
CA GLN A 7 -7.87 -1.80 -2.94
C GLN A 7 -7.63 -0.39 -3.48
N TRP A 8 -7.20 -0.33 -4.74
CA TRP A 8 -7.00 0.95 -5.43
C TRP A 8 -8.33 1.65 -5.71
N ASN A 9 -8.31 2.97 -5.65
CA ASN A 9 -9.44 3.81 -6.02
C ASN A 9 -9.10 4.57 -7.32
N PRO A 10 -9.67 4.17 -8.46
CA PRO A 10 -9.45 4.85 -9.73
C PRO A 10 -9.78 6.35 -9.67
N ALA A 11 -10.77 6.76 -8.89
CA ALA A 11 -11.14 8.17 -8.78
C ALA A 11 -10.01 9.05 -8.23
N GLY A 12 -9.13 8.50 -7.38
CA GLY A 12 -7.99 9.24 -6.82
C GLY A 12 -6.85 9.51 -7.80
N PHE A 13 -6.87 8.88 -8.97
CA PHE A 13 -5.96 9.10 -10.09
C PHE A 13 -6.65 9.78 -11.29
N ASN A 14 -7.93 10.10 -11.16
CA ASN A 14 -8.74 10.68 -12.25
C ASN A 14 -9.54 11.89 -11.74
N ASP A 15 -8.99 12.60 -10.75
CA ASP A 15 -9.59 13.80 -10.17
C ASP A 15 -9.56 14.99 -11.15
N VAL A 16 -8.61 15.00 -12.09
CA VAL A 16 -8.53 15.98 -13.18
C VAL A 16 -8.90 15.32 -14.51
N ALA A 17 -10.06 15.68 -15.07
CA ALA A 17 -10.59 15.07 -16.30
C ALA A 17 -9.66 15.21 -17.52
N ALA A 18 -8.87 16.29 -17.60
CA ALA A 18 -7.94 16.53 -18.69
C ALA A 18 -6.67 15.65 -18.64
N ALA A 19 -6.44 14.94 -17.53
CA ALA A 19 -5.22 14.17 -17.28
C ALA A 19 -5.55 12.81 -16.61
N PRO A 20 -6.24 11.90 -17.32
CA PRO A 20 -6.67 10.63 -16.75
C PRO A 20 -5.48 9.74 -16.36
N GLY A 21 -5.64 9.03 -15.24
CA GLY A 21 -4.62 8.16 -14.64
C GLY A 21 -3.51 8.90 -13.88
N LEU A 22 -3.57 10.23 -13.81
CA LEU A 22 -2.66 11.08 -13.07
C LEU A 22 -3.42 11.79 -11.95
N ARG A 23 -2.98 11.55 -10.71
CA ARG A 23 -3.46 12.29 -9.56
C ARG A 23 -3.07 13.77 -9.68
N ASN A 24 -4.02 14.66 -9.37
CA ASN A 24 -3.88 16.11 -9.53
C ASN A 24 -3.49 16.53 -10.97
N GLY A 25 -3.64 15.65 -11.96
CA GLY A 25 -3.15 15.84 -13.32
C GLY A 25 -1.64 15.98 -13.47
N VAL A 26 -0.86 15.62 -12.44
CA VAL A 26 0.61 15.80 -12.45
C VAL A 26 1.30 14.56 -13.01
N ALA A 27 2.15 14.76 -14.01
CA ALA A 27 2.97 13.69 -14.58
C ALA A 27 3.82 13.00 -13.49
N GLY A 28 3.76 11.67 -13.44
CA GLY A 28 4.45 10.87 -12.43
C GLY A 28 3.66 10.62 -11.14
N GLN A 29 2.54 11.29 -10.90
CA GLN A 29 1.63 10.97 -9.78
C GLN A 29 0.62 9.89 -10.20
N ASN A 30 1.10 8.68 -10.47
CA ASN A 30 0.28 7.58 -10.98
C ASN A 30 0.47 6.28 -10.19
N LEU A 31 -0.36 5.28 -10.46
CA LEU A 31 -0.29 3.98 -9.81
C LEU A 31 1.10 3.33 -9.95
N ALA A 32 1.73 3.46 -11.12
CA ALA A 32 3.06 2.91 -11.36
C ALA A 32 4.11 3.49 -10.41
N ALA A 33 4.06 4.79 -10.10
CA ALA A 33 4.97 5.41 -9.14
C ALA A 33 4.81 4.87 -7.71
N ILE A 34 3.58 4.56 -7.28
CA ILE A 34 3.33 3.92 -5.98
C ILE A 34 3.91 2.50 -5.97
N ILE A 35 3.68 1.73 -7.03
CA ILE A 35 4.21 0.37 -7.17
C ILE A 35 5.75 0.39 -7.17
N THR A 36 6.36 1.30 -7.94
CA THR A 36 7.81 1.48 -7.97
C THR A 36 8.33 1.78 -6.58
N ASN A 37 7.71 2.73 -5.86
CA ASN A 37 8.09 3.05 -4.49
C ASN A 37 7.99 1.84 -3.54
N LEU A 38 6.95 1.01 -3.67
CA LEU A 38 6.83 -0.23 -2.91
C LEU A 38 8.00 -1.20 -3.22
N THR A 39 8.25 -1.46 -4.50
CA THR A 39 9.25 -2.45 -4.93
C THR A 39 10.69 -2.01 -4.67
N GLU A 40 11.02 -0.73 -4.85
CA GLU A 40 12.34 -0.17 -4.53
C GLU A 40 12.64 -0.26 -3.03
N ASN A 41 11.60 -0.26 -2.19
CA ASN A 41 11.71 -0.41 -0.74
C ASN A 41 11.51 -1.85 -0.27
N GLY A 42 11.77 -2.82 -1.16
CA GLY A 42 11.92 -4.23 -0.81
C GLY A 42 10.61 -5.03 -0.72
N ALA A 43 9.50 -4.49 -1.22
CA ALA A 43 8.27 -5.25 -1.37
C ALA A 43 8.32 -6.14 -2.63
N THR A 44 7.87 -7.39 -2.52
CA THR A 44 7.61 -8.24 -3.68
C THR A 44 6.18 -8.01 -4.16
N ASN A 45 6.02 -7.70 -5.45
CA ASN A 45 4.73 -7.38 -6.07
C ASN A 45 4.06 -8.63 -6.68
N TYR A 46 2.78 -8.82 -6.38
CA TYR A 46 1.92 -9.84 -6.97
C TYR A 46 0.67 -9.17 -7.55
N GLY A 47 0.69 -9.00 -8.88
CA GLY A 47 -0.46 -8.49 -9.65
C GLY A 47 -0.86 -7.05 -9.29
N ASN A 48 0.05 -6.24 -8.74
CA ASN A 48 -0.20 -4.87 -8.26
C ASN A 48 -1.24 -4.76 -7.14
N ILE A 49 -1.67 -5.88 -6.57
CA ILE A 49 -2.73 -5.93 -5.55
C ILE A 49 -2.13 -6.37 -4.21
N VAL A 50 -1.28 -7.39 -4.24
CA VAL A 50 -0.66 -7.97 -3.04
C VAL A 50 0.83 -7.66 -3.05
N PHE A 51 1.32 -7.13 -1.93
CA PHE A 51 2.72 -6.81 -1.73
C PHE A 51 3.23 -7.51 -0.48
N THR A 52 4.26 -8.33 -0.62
CA THR A 52 4.83 -9.05 0.52
C THR A 52 6.14 -8.43 0.96
N PHE A 53 6.31 -8.35 2.27
CA PHE A 53 7.47 -7.79 2.94
C PHE A 53 8.20 -8.89 3.72
N ARG A 54 9.52 -8.72 3.83
CA ARG A 54 10.38 -9.64 4.60
C ARG A 54 9.90 -9.79 6.04
N ASN A 55 9.55 -8.68 6.69
CA ASN A 55 9.06 -8.60 8.06
C ASN A 55 8.20 -7.34 8.29
N GLY A 56 7.66 -7.16 9.50
CA GLY A 56 6.87 -5.98 9.84
C GLY A 56 7.68 -4.68 9.90
N TYR A 57 8.98 -4.76 10.19
CA TYR A 57 9.86 -3.60 10.20
C TYR A 57 9.97 -2.96 8.81
N ALA A 58 10.08 -3.79 7.76
CA ALA A 58 10.09 -3.32 6.36
C ALA A 58 8.79 -2.58 5.96
N ILE A 59 7.64 -2.97 6.51
CA ILE A 59 6.38 -2.22 6.31
C ILE A 59 6.47 -0.83 6.95
N GLY A 60 6.99 -0.75 8.18
CA GLY A 60 7.18 0.53 8.89
C GLY A 60 8.22 1.45 8.24
N ASP A 61 9.29 0.90 7.66
CA ASP A 61 10.26 1.64 6.84
C ASP A 61 9.61 2.18 5.57
N TRP A 62 8.86 1.33 4.85
CA TRP A 62 8.16 1.77 3.64
C TRP A 62 7.15 2.89 3.93
N ILE A 63 6.35 2.80 5.00
CA ILE A 63 5.42 3.87 5.37
C ILE A 63 6.14 5.20 5.59
N ARG A 64 7.33 5.18 6.23
CA ARG A 64 8.15 6.38 6.42
C ARG A 64 8.65 6.94 5.10
N GLN A 65 9.17 6.08 4.22
CA GLN A 65 9.68 6.49 2.90
C GLN A 65 8.57 6.97 1.97
N MET A 66 7.38 6.39 2.05
CA MET A 66 6.21 6.82 1.29
C MET A 66 5.88 8.30 1.56
N ARG A 67 5.90 8.71 2.84
CA ARG A 67 5.65 10.12 3.24
C ARG A 67 6.72 11.09 2.73
N VAL A 68 7.91 10.61 2.37
CA VAL A 68 9.02 11.41 1.84
C VAL A 68 9.04 11.40 0.31
N ASN A 69 8.93 10.22 -0.30
CA ASN A 69 9.14 10.00 -1.74
C ASN A 69 7.87 10.27 -2.56
N ILE A 70 6.70 9.97 -1.99
CA ILE A 70 5.39 10.14 -2.64
C ILE A 70 4.37 10.78 -1.67
N PRO A 71 4.67 11.96 -1.09
CA PRO A 71 3.76 12.64 -0.17
C PRO A 71 2.40 12.94 -0.80
N TRP A 72 2.33 13.01 -2.14
CA TRP A 72 1.09 13.20 -2.88
C TRP A 72 0.10 12.03 -2.74
N ALA A 73 0.57 10.82 -2.39
CA ALA A 73 -0.27 9.63 -2.33
C ALA A 73 -1.12 9.54 -1.04
N ILE A 74 -0.82 10.37 -0.02
CA ILE A 74 -1.62 10.45 1.20
C ILE A 74 -2.95 11.19 0.94
N ASN A 75 -3.86 11.13 1.90
CA ASN A 75 -5.14 11.84 1.86
C ASN A 75 -4.93 13.35 1.64
N GLN A 76 -5.80 13.93 0.81
CA GLN A 76 -5.79 15.34 0.46
C GLN A 76 -7.22 15.87 0.52
N ASP A 77 -7.39 17.06 1.07
CA ASP A 77 -8.71 17.68 1.18
C ASP A 77 -9.31 17.92 -0.21
N GLY A 78 -10.56 17.47 -0.40
CA GLY A 78 -11.29 17.63 -1.66
C GLY A 78 -10.84 16.73 -2.81
N VAL A 79 -9.81 15.91 -2.65
CA VAL A 79 -9.33 14.97 -3.66
C VAL A 79 -9.61 13.53 -3.22
N PRO A 80 -10.26 12.68 -4.04
CA PRO A 80 -10.47 11.28 -3.69
C PRO A 80 -9.16 10.56 -3.35
N ASN A 81 -9.15 9.68 -2.36
CA ASN A 81 -7.96 8.89 -2.03
C ASN A 81 -7.56 7.97 -3.18
N VAL A 82 -6.27 7.67 -3.35
CA VAL A 82 -5.77 6.68 -4.34
C VAL A 82 -6.02 5.23 -3.93
N ILE A 83 -6.28 5.00 -2.64
CA ILE A 83 -6.54 3.70 -2.03
C ILE A 83 -7.81 3.83 -1.19
N THR A 84 -8.77 2.93 -1.40
CA THR A 84 -9.99 2.85 -0.59
C THR A 84 -9.70 2.14 0.72
N THR A 85 -8.97 1.02 0.65
CA THR A 85 -8.68 0.15 1.79
C THR A 85 -7.33 -0.52 1.59
N ALA A 86 -6.58 -0.68 2.68
CA ALA A 86 -5.39 -1.52 2.75
C ALA A 86 -5.58 -2.55 3.86
N ILE A 87 -5.34 -3.83 3.57
CA ILE A 87 -5.46 -4.92 4.55
C ILE A 87 -4.08 -5.49 4.79
N ARG A 88 -3.70 -5.63 6.06
CA ARG A 88 -2.49 -6.34 6.45
C ARG A 88 -2.82 -7.79 6.76
N ILE A 89 -2.12 -8.70 6.08
CA ILE A 89 -2.21 -10.13 6.30
C ILE A 89 -1.05 -10.54 7.20
N ASN A 90 -1.40 -11.05 8.38
CA ASN A 90 -0.49 -11.53 9.38
C ASN A 90 -0.60 -13.06 9.46
N ARG A 91 0.52 -13.76 9.29
CA ARG A 91 0.54 -15.18 9.67
C ARG A 91 0.44 -15.25 11.19
N ILE A 92 -0.54 -15.99 11.69
CA ILE A 92 -0.68 -16.23 13.13
C ILE A 92 0.50 -17.10 13.53
N THR A 93 1.28 -16.64 14.51
CA THR A 93 2.27 -17.48 15.16
C THR A 93 1.55 -18.13 16.33
N GLU A 94 1.34 -19.44 16.29
CA GLU A 94 0.95 -20.18 17.50
C GLU A 94 2.08 -20.05 18.50
N CYS A 95 1.82 -19.43 19.65
CA CYS A 95 2.70 -19.57 20.79
C CYS A 95 2.66 -21.05 21.21
N GLU A 96 3.83 -21.68 21.27
CA GLU A 96 4.12 -22.92 22.02
C GLU A 96 3.95 -24.31 21.35
N THR A 97 3.64 -24.45 20.05
CA THR A 97 3.57 -25.80 19.43
C THR A 97 4.74 -26.17 18.50
N GLY A 98 5.64 -25.22 18.19
CA GLY A 98 6.74 -25.43 17.24
C GLY A 98 6.30 -25.63 15.78
N THR A 99 5.00 -25.61 15.52
CA THR A 99 4.41 -25.76 14.17
C THR A 99 3.95 -24.39 13.67
N PRO A 100 4.38 -23.94 12.48
CA PRO A 100 3.86 -22.71 11.90
C PRO A 100 2.36 -22.85 11.64
N SER A 101 1.55 -21.98 12.24
CA SER A 101 0.10 -22.01 12.00
C SER A 101 -0.19 -21.83 10.50
N THR A 102 -1.23 -22.53 10.04
CA THR A 102 -1.84 -22.34 8.72
C THR A 102 -2.85 -21.19 8.74
N ALA A 103 -3.18 -20.67 9.92
CA ALA A 103 -4.13 -19.59 10.10
C ALA A 103 -3.51 -18.21 9.81
N PHE A 104 -4.32 -17.33 9.22
CA PHE A 104 -3.98 -15.94 8.94
C PHE A 104 -4.97 -15.02 9.64
N ASP A 105 -4.45 -13.93 10.19
CA ASP A 105 -5.21 -12.81 10.71
C ASP A 105 -5.21 -11.66 9.70
N LEU A 106 -6.35 -10.98 9.58
CA LEU A 106 -6.59 -9.89 8.66
C LEU A 106 -6.95 -8.64 9.45
N GLU A 107 -6.08 -7.62 9.41
CA GLU A 107 -6.33 -6.36 10.09
C GLU A 107 -6.48 -5.22 9.08
N ALA A 108 -7.46 -4.34 9.32
CA ALA A 108 -7.60 -3.10 8.58
C ALA A 108 -6.35 -2.23 8.79
N PHE A 109 -5.77 -1.77 7.71
CA PHE A 109 -4.50 -1.07 7.68
C PHE A 109 -4.62 0.27 6.94
N ASP A 110 -5.81 0.87 7.01
CA ASP A 110 -6.22 2.08 6.28
C ASP A 110 -5.56 3.35 6.80
N GLY A 111 -4.94 3.29 7.98
CA GLY A 111 -4.27 4.44 8.62
C GLY A 111 -2.99 4.90 7.91
N ILE A 112 -2.43 4.11 6.97
CA ILE A 112 -1.19 4.50 6.26
C ILE A 112 -1.36 5.80 5.47
N PHE A 113 -2.52 5.97 4.83
CA PHE A 113 -2.79 7.07 3.89
C PHE A 113 -3.56 8.21 4.54
N ARG A 114 -3.71 8.19 5.87
CA ARG A 114 -4.19 9.34 6.65
C ARG A 114 -3.04 10.31 6.96
#